data_AF-A0A7S3TYE4-F1
#
_entry.id   AF-A0A7S3TYE4-F1
#
_cell.length_a   1.000
_cell.length_b   1.000
_cell.length_c   1.000
_cell.angle_alpha   90.00
_cell.angle_beta   90.00
_cell.angle_gamma   90.00
#
_symmetry.space_group_name_H-M   'P 1'
#
loop_
_entity.id
_entity.type
_entity.pdbx_description
1 polymer ?
#
loop_
_entity_poly.entity_id
_entity_poly.type
_entity_poly.pdbx_seq_one_letter_code
_entity_poly.pdbx_strand_id
1 'polypeptide(L)'
;DAISSIGANGAVIHYKPEEGTALALNNREVYLLDSGGQYLDGTTDITRTTHFGGCEPTAFQKEAYTRVLLGTLDLERIVWPSNSTIAGGDMDILARKNLWEAGLDYKHGTGHGVGSYLCVHEGPYGVGRGYKFKFVEGMCVSDEPGFYQ
;
A
#
# COMPACT_ATOMS: atom_id res chain seq x y z
N ASP A 1 -7.55 0.02 -13.11
CA ASP A 1 -6.42 0.02 -14.07
C ASP A 1 -5.14 -0.24 -13.30
N ALA A 2 -4.16 -0.89 -13.93
CA ALA A 2 -2.84 -1.04 -13.31
C ALA A 2 -2.11 0.32 -13.28
N ILE A 3 -1.39 0.59 -12.19
CA ILE A 3 -0.49 1.73 -12.06
C ILE A 3 0.92 1.21 -12.30
N SER A 4 1.54 1.64 -13.40
CA SER A 4 2.93 1.31 -13.72
C SER A 4 3.71 2.61 -13.84
N SER A 5 4.55 2.90 -12.86
CA SER A 5 5.23 4.19 -12.71
C SER A 5 6.72 4.03 -12.44
N ILE A 6 7.52 4.96 -12.98
CA ILE A 6 8.97 5.00 -12.78
C ILE A 6 9.39 6.42 -12.39
N GLY A 7 10.38 6.53 -11.51
CA GLY A 7 10.93 7.80 -11.07
C GLY A 7 9.85 8.71 -10.48
N ALA A 8 9.82 9.96 -10.93
CA ALA A 8 8.87 10.97 -10.45
C ALA A 8 7.39 10.60 -10.65
N ASN A 9 7.06 9.74 -11.63
CA ASN A 9 5.68 9.27 -11.82
C ASN A 9 5.20 8.42 -10.63
N GLY A 10 6.12 7.78 -9.90
CA GLY A 10 5.81 7.00 -8.71
C GLY A 10 5.34 7.85 -7.53
N ALA A 11 5.61 9.16 -7.53
CA ALA A 11 5.12 10.08 -6.49
C ALA A 11 3.65 10.50 -6.67
N VAL A 12 3.04 10.16 -7.81
CA VAL A 12 1.62 10.45 -8.10
C VAL A 12 0.79 9.20 -7.74
N ILE A 13 0.08 9.25 -6.61
CA ILE A 13 -0.62 8.09 -6.02
C ILE A 13 -1.57 7.42 -7.02
N HIS A 14 -2.36 8.19 -7.76
CA HIS A 14 -3.27 7.68 -8.80
C HIS A 14 -2.74 7.92 -10.21
N TYR A 15 -1.44 7.68 -10.41
CA TYR A 15 -0.81 7.86 -11.72
C TYR A 15 -1.48 6.98 -12.79
N LYS A 16 -1.72 7.56 -13.96
CA LYS A 16 -2.17 6.84 -15.14
C LYS A 16 -1.20 7.15 -16.29
N PRO A 17 -0.59 6.13 -16.92
CA PRO A 17 0.27 6.37 -18.06
C PRO A 17 -0.57 6.88 -19.25
N GLU A 18 -0.10 7.96 -19.87
CA GLU A 18 -0.68 8.49 -21.10
C GLU A 18 0.39 8.49 -22.20
N GLU A 19 -0.07 8.27 -23.44
CA GLU A 19 0.80 8.31 -24.60
C GLU A 19 1.46 9.69 -24.73
N GLY A 20 2.78 9.71 -24.91
CA GLY A 20 3.56 10.93 -25.05
C GLY A 20 3.99 11.62 -23.74
N THR A 21 3.43 11.24 -22.59
CA THR A 21 3.85 11.77 -21.27
C THR A 21 4.47 10.71 -20.35
N ALA A 22 4.22 9.42 -20.63
CA ALA A 22 4.80 8.33 -19.87
C ALA A 22 6.33 8.28 -20.00
N LEU A 23 7.01 8.21 -18.86
CA LEU A 23 8.46 8.03 -18.83
C LEU A 23 8.85 6.64 -19.35
N ALA A 24 9.94 6.58 -20.11
CA ALA A 24 10.52 5.32 -20.54
C ALA A 24 11.13 4.57 -19.35
N LEU A 25 10.92 3.26 -19.30
CA LEU A 25 11.58 2.40 -18.32
C LEU A 25 13.09 2.49 -18.46
N ASN A 26 13.77 2.56 -17.32
CA ASN A 26 15.21 2.54 -17.21
C ASN A 26 15.60 1.80 -15.92
N ASN A 27 16.89 1.60 -15.71
CA ASN A 27 17.39 0.85 -14.56
C ASN A 27 17.98 1.72 -13.43
N ARG A 28 17.82 3.04 -13.50
CA ARG A 28 18.43 4.00 -12.57
C ARG A 28 17.43 4.64 -11.60
N GLU A 29 16.15 4.32 -11.74
CA GLU A 29 15.07 4.90 -10.96
C GLU A 29 14.25 3.81 -10.27
N VAL A 30 13.54 4.22 -9.22
CA VAL A 30 12.56 3.37 -8.54
C VAL A 30 11.39 3.12 -9.49
N TYR A 31 10.93 1.87 -9.54
CA TYR A 31 9.76 1.43 -10.28
C TYR A 31 8.69 0.93 -9.30
N LEU A 32 7.46 1.36 -9.49
CA LEU A 32 6.29 0.91 -8.73
C LEU A 32 5.27 0.30 -9.70
N LEU A 33 4.77 -0.87 -9.33
CA LEU A 33 3.66 -1.53 -10.01
C LEU A 33 2.59 -1.87 -9.00
N ASP A 34 1.42 -1.26 -9.18
CA ASP A 34 0.18 -1.63 -8.52
C ASP A 34 -0.74 -2.28 -9.56
N SER A 35 -1.19 -3.49 -9.27
CA SER A 35 -1.97 -4.28 -10.22
C SER A 35 -2.84 -5.30 -9.52
N GLY A 36 -3.90 -5.72 -10.22
CA GLY A 36 -4.86 -6.68 -9.72
C GLY A 36 -5.55 -7.41 -10.85
N GLY A 37 -6.38 -8.39 -10.46
CA GLY A 37 -7.06 -9.27 -11.39
C GLY A 37 -8.36 -9.80 -10.82
N GLN A 38 -9.22 -10.26 -11.73
CA GLN A 38 -10.51 -10.87 -11.43
C GLN A 38 -10.48 -12.32 -11.92
N TYR A 39 -10.81 -13.22 -11.02
CA TYR A 39 -10.82 -14.66 -11.24
C TYR A 39 -12.13 -15.22 -10.69
N LEU A 40 -12.60 -16.35 -11.22
CA LEU A 40 -13.77 -17.04 -10.64
C LEU A 40 -13.57 -17.36 -9.15
N ASP A 41 -12.31 -17.50 -8.74
CA ASP A 41 -11.88 -17.81 -7.38
C ASP A 41 -11.75 -16.56 -6.48
N GLY A 42 -11.73 -15.34 -7.03
CA GLY A 42 -11.59 -14.13 -6.21
C GLY A 42 -11.07 -12.89 -6.94
N THR A 43 -10.86 -11.84 -6.16
CA THR A 43 -10.28 -10.57 -6.60
C THR A 43 -8.90 -10.39 -5.98
N THR A 44 -7.91 -9.92 -6.74
CA THR A 44 -6.56 -9.68 -6.24
C THR A 44 -6.17 -8.21 -6.36
N ASP A 45 -5.36 -7.75 -5.41
CA ASP A 45 -4.78 -6.42 -5.38
C ASP A 45 -3.36 -6.49 -4.80
N ILE A 46 -2.36 -5.97 -5.52
CA ILE A 46 -0.96 -6.07 -5.11
C ILE A 46 -0.09 -4.96 -5.69
N THR A 47 0.59 -4.26 -4.78
CA THR A 47 1.65 -3.30 -5.13
C THR A 47 3.04 -3.85 -4.81
N ARG A 48 4.00 -3.62 -5.70
CA ARG A 48 5.44 -3.81 -5.44
C ARG A 48 6.26 -2.65 -5.95
N THR A 49 7.28 -2.29 -5.17
CA THR A 49 8.26 -1.26 -5.50
C THR A 49 9.65 -1.88 -5.61
N THR A 50 10.39 -1.56 -6.66
CA THR A 50 11.71 -2.13 -6.94
C THR A 50 12.65 -1.11 -7.56
N HIS A 51 13.92 -1.49 -7.71
CA HIS A 51 14.94 -0.74 -8.42
C HIS A 51 15.79 -1.71 -9.24
N PHE A 52 15.95 -1.50 -10.55
CA PHE A 52 16.56 -2.50 -11.44
C PHE A 52 18.11 -2.50 -11.47
N GLY A 53 18.74 -1.77 -10.56
CA GLY A 53 20.18 -1.91 -10.26
C GLY A 53 21.16 -1.33 -11.29
N GLY A 54 20.71 -0.48 -12.21
CA GLY A 54 21.58 0.29 -13.11
C GLY A 54 22.34 1.43 -12.42
N CYS A 55 21.93 1.77 -11.20
CA CYS A 55 22.73 2.50 -10.22
C CYS A 55 22.31 2.06 -8.81
N GLU A 56 23.05 2.52 -7.81
CA GLU A 56 22.70 2.29 -6.42
C GLU A 56 21.51 3.18 -6.01
N PRO A 57 20.44 2.63 -5.39
CA PRO A 57 19.39 3.46 -4.82
C PRO A 57 19.95 4.40 -3.75
N THR A 58 19.43 5.62 -3.68
CA THR A 58 19.89 6.60 -2.69
C THR A 58 19.62 6.13 -1.26
N ALA A 59 20.39 6.65 -0.30
CA ALA A 59 20.19 6.34 1.11
C ALA A 59 18.74 6.64 1.56
N PHE A 60 18.18 7.75 1.09
CA PHE A 60 16.80 8.14 1.39
C PHE A 60 15.76 7.22 0.74
N GLN A 61 15.95 6.77 -0.51
CA GLN A 61 15.06 5.78 -1.15
C GLN A 61 15.01 4.48 -0.34
N LYS A 62 16.17 4.00 0.12
CA LYS A 62 16.24 2.80 0.97
C LYS A 62 15.60 3.01 2.32
N GLU A 63 15.83 4.15 2.95
CA GLU A 63 15.23 4.50 4.24
C GLU A 63 13.70 4.56 4.13
N ALA A 64 13.17 5.31 3.17
CA ALA A 64 11.73 5.44 2.94
C ALA A 64 11.09 4.07 2.67
N TYR A 65 11.67 3.28 1.76
CA TYR A 65 11.20 1.92 1.47
C TYR A 65 11.19 1.04 2.73
N THR A 66 12.26 1.10 3.54
CA THR A 66 12.37 0.31 4.77
C THR A 66 11.34 0.72 5.80
N ARG A 67 11.06 2.03 5.97
CA ARG A 67 10.03 2.52 6.90
C ARG A 67 8.63 2.09 6.49
N VAL A 68 8.32 2.14 5.18
CA VAL A 68 7.07 1.60 4.63
C VAL A 68 6.97 0.10 4.92
N LEU A 69 8.01 -0.67 4.62
CA LEU A 69 8.06 -2.11 4.88
C LEU A 69 7.88 -2.46 6.37
N LEU A 70 8.50 -1.70 7.27
CA LEU A 70 8.31 -1.89 8.71
C LEU A 70 6.85 -1.68 9.11
N GLY A 71 6.17 -0.68 8.53
CA GLY A 71 4.73 -0.46 8.73
C GLY A 71 3.87 -1.64 8.27
N THR A 72 4.12 -2.18 7.08
CA THR A 72 3.46 -3.40 6.58
C THR A 72 3.68 -4.57 7.54
N LEU A 73 4.94 -4.85 7.90
CA LEU A 73 5.27 -5.96 8.79
C LEU A 73 4.66 -5.81 10.20
N ASP A 74 4.56 -4.57 10.71
CA ASP A 74 3.90 -4.28 11.99
C ASP A 74 2.40 -4.59 11.94
N LEU A 75 1.73 -4.32 10.81
CA LEU A 75 0.31 -4.62 10.62
C LEU A 75 0.07 -6.12 10.34
N GLU A 76 0.86 -6.76 9.49
CA GLU A 76 0.77 -8.20 9.20
C GLU A 76 0.93 -9.09 10.44
N ARG A 77 1.72 -8.65 11.42
CA ARG A 77 2.12 -9.47 12.58
C ARG A 77 1.37 -9.16 13.86
N ILE A 78 0.49 -8.16 13.87
CA ILE A 78 -0.22 -7.79 15.08
C ILE A 78 -1.11 -8.95 15.57
N VAL A 79 -1.11 -9.15 16.88
CA VAL A 79 -2.01 -10.07 17.58
C VAL A 79 -2.79 -9.27 18.61
N TRP A 80 -4.09 -9.53 18.72
CA TRP A 80 -4.97 -8.85 19.66
C TRP A 80 -5.99 -9.82 20.30
N PRO A 81 -6.57 -9.48 21.46
CA PRO A 81 -7.57 -10.32 22.10
C PRO A 81 -8.81 -10.54 21.21
N SER A 82 -9.25 -11.79 21.09
CA SER A 82 -10.39 -12.17 20.24
C SER A 82 -11.72 -11.55 20.67
N ASN A 83 -11.86 -11.19 21.95
CA ASN A 83 -13.04 -10.51 22.50
C ASN A 83 -12.98 -8.98 22.38
N SER A 84 -11.97 -8.42 21.73
CA SER A 84 -11.84 -6.96 21.56
C SER A 84 -12.88 -6.37 20.62
N THR A 85 -12.98 -5.04 20.61
CA THR A 85 -13.82 -4.26 19.68
C THR A 85 -12.99 -3.54 18.62
N ILE A 86 -11.76 -4.01 18.39
CA ILE A 86 -10.80 -3.34 17.49
C ILE A 86 -11.38 -3.26 16.07
N ALA A 87 -11.31 -2.06 15.51
CA ALA A 87 -11.56 -1.76 14.11
C ALA A 87 -10.24 -1.40 13.42
N GLY A 88 -10.20 -1.42 12.08
CA GLY A 88 -8.96 -1.06 11.37
C GLY A 88 -8.52 0.39 11.56
N GLY A 89 -9.39 1.29 12.02
CA GLY A 89 -8.98 2.62 12.45
C GLY A 89 -8.08 2.64 13.69
N ASP A 90 -8.15 1.62 14.56
CA ASP A 90 -7.28 1.48 15.73
C ASP A 90 -5.88 0.93 15.35
N MET A 91 -5.77 0.31 14.16
CA MET A 91 -4.55 -0.34 13.66
C MET A 91 -3.76 0.53 12.68
N ASP A 92 -4.38 1.55 12.07
CA ASP A 92 -3.75 2.46 11.08
C ASP A 92 -2.43 3.08 11.58
N ILE A 93 -2.30 3.31 12.89
CA ILE A 93 -1.06 3.84 13.49
C ILE A 93 0.15 2.91 13.31
N LEU A 94 -0.06 1.59 13.27
CA LEU A 94 1.01 0.60 13.17
C LEU A 94 1.74 0.73 11.84
N ALA A 95 0.97 0.94 10.77
CA ALA A 95 1.50 1.15 9.43
C ALA A 95 2.17 2.52 9.25
N ARG A 96 1.87 3.50 10.10
CA ARG A 96 2.36 4.89 9.98
C ARG A 96 3.49 5.27 10.92
N LYS A 97 3.59 4.64 12.10
CA LYS A 97 4.52 5.07 13.17
C LYS A 97 5.97 5.23 12.67
N ASN A 98 6.45 4.30 11.85
CA ASN A 98 7.82 4.29 11.34
C ASN A 98 8.10 5.47 10.38
N LEU A 99 7.08 5.94 9.65
CA LEU A 99 7.17 7.15 8.81
C LEU A 99 7.08 8.42 9.67
N TRP A 100 6.17 8.45 10.64
CA TRP A 100 5.98 9.60 11.53
C TRP A 100 7.21 9.92 12.37
N GLU A 101 7.97 8.90 12.80
CA GLU A 101 9.25 9.09 13.49
C GLU A 101 10.28 9.88 12.65
N ALA A 102 10.15 9.86 11.32
CA ALA A 102 10.97 10.64 10.38
C ALA A 102 10.27 11.91 9.86
N GLY A 103 9.09 12.25 10.38
CA GLY A 103 8.29 13.37 9.89
C GLY A 103 7.68 13.14 8.50
N LEU A 104 7.57 11.88 8.06
CA LEU A 104 6.97 11.48 6.79
C LEU A 104 5.54 10.98 6.99
N ASP A 105 4.69 11.05 5.98
CA ASP A 105 3.32 10.49 6.00
C ASP A 105 2.82 10.21 4.58
N TYR A 106 1.69 9.50 4.44
CA TYR A 106 1.01 9.25 3.17
C TYR A 106 -0.47 9.64 3.21
N LYS A 107 -1.02 10.03 2.05
CA LYS A 107 -2.32 10.72 1.93
C LYS A 107 -3.48 9.82 1.48
N HIS A 108 -3.40 8.52 1.76
CA HIS A 108 -4.48 7.55 1.55
C HIS A 108 -4.67 6.66 2.79
N GLY A 109 -5.69 5.80 2.80
CA GLY A 109 -5.90 4.79 3.85
C GLY A 109 -4.80 3.73 3.84
N THR A 110 -4.59 3.04 4.97
CA THR A 110 -3.62 1.94 5.05
C THR A 110 -4.10 0.69 4.29
N GLY A 111 -5.41 0.51 4.18
CA GLY A 111 -6.01 -0.56 3.40
C GLY A 111 -7.53 -0.49 3.34
N HIS A 112 -8.12 -1.33 2.51
CA HIS A 112 -9.56 -1.45 2.27
C HIS A 112 -9.98 -2.92 2.27
N GLY A 113 -11.28 -3.22 2.42
CA GLY A 113 -11.78 -4.57 2.19
C GLY A 113 -11.67 -4.97 0.71
N VAL A 114 -11.58 -6.27 0.46
CA VAL A 114 -11.52 -6.86 -0.89
C VAL A 114 -12.64 -7.89 -1.04
N GLY A 115 -13.49 -7.72 -2.06
CA GLY A 115 -14.60 -8.64 -2.33
C GLY A 115 -14.15 -9.93 -3.02
N SER A 116 -14.91 -11.02 -2.85
CA SER A 116 -14.64 -12.30 -3.54
C SER A 116 -15.28 -12.32 -4.92
N TYR A 117 -14.47 -12.19 -5.97
CA TYR A 117 -14.91 -12.02 -7.36
C TYR A 117 -15.90 -10.84 -7.53
N LEU A 118 -15.61 -9.78 -6.78
CA LEU A 118 -16.41 -8.55 -6.68
C LEU A 118 -15.46 -7.35 -6.68
N CYS A 119 -15.93 -6.19 -6.20
CA CYS A 119 -15.16 -4.96 -6.13
C CYS A 119 -13.83 -5.16 -5.38
N VAL A 120 -12.75 -4.65 -5.97
CA VAL A 120 -11.43 -4.62 -5.31
C VAL A 120 -11.46 -3.72 -4.07
N HIS A 121 -12.23 -2.64 -4.10
CA HIS A 121 -12.55 -1.81 -2.94
C HIS A 121 -13.94 -2.16 -2.41
N GLU A 122 -14.00 -2.89 -1.30
CA GLU A 122 -15.24 -3.32 -0.65
C GLU A 122 -15.30 -2.81 0.80
N GLY A 123 -16.43 -2.18 1.16
CA GLY A 123 -16.72 -1.77 2.53
C GLY A 123 -17.63 -2.76 3.27
N PRO A 124 -17.97 -2.52 4.55
CA PRO A 124 -17.71 -1.31 5.32
C PRO A 124 -16.42 -1.32 6.15
N TYR A 125 -15.56 -2.32 5.97
CA TYR A 125 -14.33 -2.52 6.74
C TYR A 125 -13.07 -2.21 5.92
N GLY A 126 -11.95 -2.01 6.60
CA GLY A 126 -10.67 -1.59 6.04
C GLY A 126 -9.75 -1.05 7.13
N VAL A 127 -8.55 -0.60 6.76
CA VAL A 127 -7.53 -0.07 7.70
C VAL A 127 -7.28 1.40 7.38
N GLY A 128 -7.51 2.27 8.36
CA GLY A 128 -7.54 3.72 8.12
C GLY A 128 -8.36 4.45 9.17
N ARG A 129 -7.96 5.68 9.51
CA ARG A 129 -8.56 6.48 10.61
C ARG A 129 -10.10 6.51 10.65
N GLY A 130 -10.75 6.45 9.48
CA GLY A 130 -12.20 6.49 9.31
C GLY A 130 -12.93 5.16 9.54
N TYR A 131 -12.25 4.01 9.50
CA TYR A 131 -12.90 2.70 9.66
C TYR A 131 -13.23 2.43 11.12
N LYS A 132 -14.51 2.17 11.39
CA LYS A 132 -15.05 1.88 12.73
C LYS A 132 -15.71 0.52 12.83
N PHE A 133 -15.79 -0.22 11.72
CA PHE A 133 -16.36 -1.55 11.72
C PHE A 133 -15.40 -2.53 12.41
N LYS A 134 -15.89 -3.25 13.42
CA LYS A 134 -15.10 -4.24 14.16
C LYS A 134 -14.59 -5.32 13.21
N PHE A 135 -13.31 -5.68 13.32
CA PHE A 135 -12.79 -6.84 12.59
C PHE A 135 -13.35 -8.14 13.14
N VAL A 136 -13.75 -9.03 12.23
CA VAL A 136 -14.17 -10.39 12.51
C VAL A 136 -13.44 -11.36 11.60
N GLU A 137 -13.34 -12.61 12.02
CA GLU A 137 -12.73 -13.67 11.24
C GLU A 137 -13.39 -13.80 9.84
N GLY A 138 -12.56 -14.01 8.82
CA GLY A 138 -12.99 -14.12 7.43
C GLY A 138 -13.01 -12.80 6.64
N MET A 139 -12.82 -11.65 7.29
CA MET A 139 -12.60 -10.38 6.56
C MET A 139 -11.26 -10.40 5.83
N CYS A 140 -11.25 -9.94 4.58
CA CYS A 140 -10.04 -9.79 3.77
C CYS A 140 -9.79 -8.32 3.47
N VAL A 141 -8.62 -7.80 3.85
CA VAL A 141 -8.23 -6.40 3.64
C VAL A 141 -6.87 -6.32 2.97
N SER A 142 -6.63 -5.23 2.23
CA SER A 142 -5.28 -4.84 1.81
C SER A 142 -4.45 -4.31 2.99
N ASP A 143 -3.13 -4.39 2.85
CA ASP A 143 -2.12 -3.76 3.71
C ASP A 143 -1.11 -3.07 2.78
N GLU A 144 -1.25 -1.75 2.64
CA GLU A 144 -0.62 -0.97 1.57
C GLU A 144 -0.12 0.41 2.06
N PRO A 145 0.68 0.51 3.15
CA PRO A 145 1.34 1.77 3.46
C PRO A 145 2.23 2.21 2.28
N GLY A 146 2.41 3.53 2.14
CA GLY A 146 3.20 4.11 1.06
C GLY A 146 3.98 5.34 1.52
N PHE A 147 4.86 5.82 0.65
CA PHE A 147 5.47 7.14 0.76
C PHE A 147 5.82 7.64 -0.65
N TYR A 148 5.57 8.93 -0.91
CA TYR A 148 5.54 9.49 -2.26
C TYR A 148 6.33 10.81 -2.28
N GLN A 149 7.43 10.86 -3.04
CA GLN A 149 8.29 12.04 -3.22
C GLN A 149 8.94 12.07 -4.60
#